data_AF-J3H9N3-F1
#
_entry.id   AF-J3H9N3-F1
#
_cell.length_a   1.000
_cell.length_b   1.000
_cell.length_c   1.000
_cell.angle_alpha   90.00
_cell.angle_beta   90.00
_cell.angle_gamma   90.00
#
_symmetry.space_group_name_H-M   'P 1'
#
loop_
_entity.id
_entity.type
_entity.pdbx_description
1 polymer ?
#
loop_
_entity_poly.entity_id
_entity_poly.type
_entity_poly.pdbx_seq_one_letter_code
_entity_poly.pdbx_strand_id
1 'polypeptide(L)'
;MTLSFGYWLLVYAAIAIIALIVLIARYRLNPFIVITLVSIGLALLAGMPPSGVVGAYEAGVGKTLGHIALVVALGTMLGKMMAESGGAEQVARTLIDRFGEKNAHWAMVCIAFLVGLPLFFEVGFVLLVPIAFTVARRVGVSILMV
;
A
#
# COMPACT_ATOMS: atom_id res chain seq x y z
N MET A 1 36.67 -15.48 -13.77
CA MET A 1 35.57 -16.33 -14.27
C MET A 1 34.36 -16.27 -13.33
N THR A 2 33.90 -15.05 -13.00
CA THR A 2 32.81 -14.77 -12.04
C THR A 2 31.60 -14.08 -12.69
N LEU A 3 31.75 -13.56 -13.91
CA LEU A 3 30.66 -12.89 -14.63
C LEU A 3 29.54 -13.86 -15.06
N SER A 4 29.86 -15.10 -15.46
CA SER A 4 28.87 -16.06 -15.99
C SER A 4 27.80 -16.48 -14.96
N PHE A 5 28.18 -16.58 -13.68
CA PHE A 5 27.23 -16.92 -12.59
C PHE A 5 26.29 -15.76 -12.26
N GLY A 6 26.78 -14.52 -12.35
CA GLY A 6 25.97 -13.33 -12.09
C GLY A 6 24.83 -13.16 -13.09
N TYR A 7 25.09 -13.40 -14.38
CA TYR A 7 24.04 -13.34 -15.41
C TYR A 7 22.92 -14.36 -15.15
N TRP A 8 23.26 -15.56 -14.69
CA TRP A 8 22.28 -16.61 -14.41
C TRP A 8 21.34 -16.24 -13.25
N LEU A 9 21.88 -15.61 -12.20
CA LEU A 9 21.07 -15.10 -11.07
C LEU A 9 20.11 -13.98 -11.51
N LEU A 10 20.55 -13.09 -12.40
CA LEU A 10 19.69 -12.04 -12.95
C LEU A 10 18.56 -12.62 -13.79
N VAL A 11 18.83 -13.66 -14.57
CA VAL A 11 17.80 -14.39 -15.34
C VAL A 11 16.79 -15.05 -14.40
N TYR A 12 17.24 -15.73 -13.35
CA TYR A 12 16.33 -16.33 -12.36
C TYR A 12 15.49 -15.28 -11.63
N ALA A 13 16.07 -14.13 -11.29
CA ALA A 13 15.35 -13.02 -10.69
C ALA A 13 14.27 -12.47 -11.66
N ALA A 14 14.61 -12.28 -12.94
CA ALA A 14 13.66 -11.83 -13.94
C ALA A 14 12.50 -12.83 -14.11
N ILE A 15 12.80 -14.13 -14.16
CA ILE A 15 11.77 -15.19 -14.21
C ILE A 15 10.87 -15.14 -12.98
N ALA A 16 11.43 -14.97 -11.78
CA ALA A 16 10.65 -14.87 -10.55
C ALA A 16 9.73 -13.64 -10.54
N ILE A 17 10.19 -12.48 -10.99
CA ILE A 17 9.38 -11.26 -11.10
C ILE A 17 8.24 -11.46 -12.10
N ILE A 18 8.54 -12.01 -13.28
CA ILE A 18 7.52 -12.31 -14.30
C ILE A 18 6.49 -13.30 -13.75
N ALA A 19 6.94 -14.37 -13.09
CA ALA A 19 6.06 -15.35 -12.45
C ALA A 19 5.17 -14.69 -11.40
N LEU A 20 5.72 -13.86 -10.51
CA LEU A 20 4.97 -13.07 -9.52
C LEU A 20 3.87 -12.24 -10.18
N ILE A 21 4.22 -11.44 -11.19
CA ILE A 21 3.29 -10.55 -11.88
C ILE A 21 2.19 -11.37 -12.58
N VAL A 22 2.55 -12.45 -13.28
CA VAL A 22 1.58 -13.28 -13.99
C VAL A 22 0.64 -14.01 -13.02
N LEU A 23 1.16 -14.60 -11.95
CA LEU A 23 0.35 -15.31 -10.95
C LEU A 23 -0.61 -14.36 -10.22
N ILE A 24 -0.18 -13.14 -9.90
CA ILE A 24 -1.04 -12.15 -9.24
C ILE A 24 -2.01 -11.52 -10.24
N ALA A 25 -1.54 -10.95 -11.34
CA ALA A 25 -2.36 -10.15 -12.24
C ALA A 25 -3.25 -11.00 -13.16
N ARG A 26 -2.74 -12.13 -13.68
CA ARG A 26 -3.47 -12.96 -14.65
C ARG A 26 -4.27 -14.08 -13.99
N TYR A 27 -3.71 -14.72 -12.97
CA TYR A 27 -4.35 -15.83 -12.26
C TYR A 27 -5.09 -15.39 -10.98
N ARG A 28 -4.99 -14.12 -10.58
CA ARG A 28 -5.67 -13.55 -9.39
C ARG A 28 -5.45 -14.35 -8.11
N LEU A 29 -4.26 -14.94 -7.97
CA LEU A 29 -3.88 -15.65 -6.75
C LEU A 29 -3.58 -14.62 -5.64
N ASN A 30 -3.82 -15.01 -4.39
CA ASN A 30 -3.53 -14.16 -3.24
C ASN A 30 -2.02 -13.81 -3.23
N PRO A 31 -1.63 -12.53 -3.23
CA PRO A 31 -0.22 -12.10 -3.25
C PRO A 31 0.65 -12.78 -2.19
N PHE A 32 0.11 -13.02 -1.00
CA PHE A 32 0.83 -13.69 0.07
C PHE A 32 1.27 -15.12 -0.32
N ILE A 33 0.35 -15.88 -0.93
CA ILE A 33 0.62 -17.24 -1.40
C ILE A 33 1.62 -17.21 -2.55
N VAL A 34 1.46 -16.29 -3.50
CA VAL A 34 2.36 -16.18 -4.66
C VAL A 34 3.78 -15.81 -4.23
N ILE A 35 3.95 -14.81 -3.36
CA ILE A 35 5.28 -14.39 -2.87
C ILE A 35 5.96 -15.54 -2.13
N THR A 36 5.23 -16.29 -1.30
CA THR A 36 5.77 -17.45 -0.59
C THR A 36 6.25 -18.52 -1.58
N LEU A 37 5.40 -18.90 -2.52
CA LEU A 37 5.69 -19.98 -3.47
C LEU A 37 6.83 -19.61 -4.43
N VAL A 38 6.82 -18.39 -4.97
CA VAL A 38 7.86 -17.91 -5.88
C VAL A 38 9.19 -17.71 -5.14
N SER A 39 9.19 -17.25 -3.89
CA SER A 39 10.43 -17.08 -3.11
C SER A 39 11.09 -18.43 -2.80
N ILE A 40 10.31 -19.42 -2.39
CA ILE A 40 10.81 -20.79 -2.15
C ILE A 40 11.28 -21.42 -3.46
N GLY A 41 10.51 -21.29 -4.54
CA GLY A 41 10.87 -21.79 -5.86
C GLY A 41 12.16 -21.16 -6.39
N LEU A 42 12.32 -19.85 -6.25
CA LEU A 42 13.54 -19.13 -6.63
C LEU A 42 14.75 -19.60 -5.81
N ALA A 43 14.60 -19.76 -4.50
CA ALA A 43 15.70 -20.22 -3.64
C ALA A 43 16.21 -21.61 -4.05
N LEU A 44 15.29 -22.53 -4.38
CA LEU A 44 15.65 -23.85 -4.88
C LEU A 44 16.32 -23.79 -6.27
N LEU A 45 15.80 -22.99 -7.19
CA LEU A 45 16.39 -22.80 -8.53
C LEU A 45 17.76 -22.11 -8.49
N ALA A 46 17.98 -21.23 -7.52
CA ALA A 46 19.27 -20.58 -7.28
C ALA A 46 20.32 -21.53 -6.65
N GLY A 47 19.93 -22.76 -6.30
CA GLY A 47 20.83 -23.78 -5.76
C GLY A 47 21.09 -23.67 -4.26
N MET A 48 20.22 -23.01 -3.49
CA MET A 48 20.33 -23.00 -2.02
C MET A 48 20.05 -24.39 -1.43
N PRO A 49 20.80 -24.81 -0.40
CA PRO A 49 20.50 -26.03 0.32
C PRO A 49 19.10 -25.93 0.96
N PRO A 50 18.25 -26.97 0.88
CA PRO A 50 16.86 -26.93 1.37
C PRO A 50 16.73 -26.52 2.84
N SER A 51 17.71 -26.87 3.67
CA SER A 51 17.78 -26.50 5.08
C SER A 51 17.95 -24.99 5.32
N GLY A 52 18.53 -24.25 4.36
CA GLY A 52 18.73 -22.81 4.44
C GLY A 52 17.62 -21.98 3.82
N VAL A 53 16.73 -22.58 3.03
CA VAL A 53 15.67 -21.87 2.28
C VAL A 53 14.68 -21.20 3.23
N VAL A 54 14.20 -21.93 4.24
CA VAL A 54 13.23 -21.40 5.21
C VAL A 54 13.84 -20.23 6.00
N GLY A 55 15.07 -20.38 6.47
CA GLY A 55 15.77 -19.31 7.20
C GLY A 55 16.03 -18.07 6.33
N ALA A 56 16.37 -18.25 5.06
CA ALA A 56 16.54 -17.13 4.12
C ALA A 56 15.20 -16.42 3.83
N TYR A 57 14.12 -17.18 3.69
CA TYR A 57 12.77 -16.64 3.55
C TYR A 57 12.33 -15.85 4.78
N GLU A 58 12.48 -16.43 5.98
CA GLU A 58 12.15 -15.78 7.25
C GLU A 58 13.00 -14.53 7.48
N ALA A 59 14.29 -14.56 7.15
CA ALA A 59 15.16 -13.39 7.27
C ALA A 59 14.74 -12.27 6.29
N GLY A 60 14.43 -12.62 5.04
CA GLY A 60 13.99 -11.65 4.03
C GLY A 60 12.65 -11.00 4.38
N VAL A 61 11.65 -11.84 4.69
CA VAL A 61 10.32 -11.38 5.10
C VAL A 61 10.39 -10.64 6.43
N GLY A 62 11.09 -11.19 7.42
CA GLY A 62 11.23 -10.62 8.76
C GLY A 62 11.95 -9.27 8.76
N LYS A 63 12.97 -9.07 7.93
CA LYS A 63 13.60 -7.76 7.75
C LYS A 63 12.63 -6.73 7.19
N THR A 64 11.89 -7.11 6.16
CA THR A 64 10.91 -6.22 5.49
C THR A 64 9.77 -5.88 6.43
N LEU A 65 9.15 -6.89 7.04
CA LEU A 65 8.08 -6.74 8.02
C LEU A 65 8.57 -5.98 9.25
N GLY A 66 9.77 -6.26 9.79
CA GLY A 66 10.29 -5.53 10.94
C GLY A 66 10.40 -4.02 10.70
N HIS A 67 10.76 -3.61 9.48
CA HIS A 67 10.84 -2.19 9.12
C HIS A 67 9.46 -1.53 8.98
N ILE A 68 8.50 -2.20 8.32
CA ILE A 68 7.19 -1.60 8.00
C ILE A 68 6.12 -1.89 9.04
N ALA A 69 6.22 -2.97 9.83
CA ALA A 69 5.15 -3.46 10.70
C ALA A 69 4.76 -2.46 11.77
N LEU A 70 5.74 -1.78 12.39
CA LEU A 70 5.43 -0.77 13.41
C LEU A 70 4.71 0.43 12.79
N VAL A 71 5.20 0.95 11.66
CA VAL A 71 4.60 2.09 10.95
C VAL A 71 3.18 1.75 10.49
N VAL A 72 2.99 0.54 9.96
CA VAL A 72 1.69 0.02 9.53
C VAL A 72 0.75 -0.19 10.72
N ALA A 73 1.22 -0.79 11.81
CA ALA A 73 0.39 -1.05 12.99
C ALA A 73 -0.06 0.27 13.65
N LEU A 74 0.85 1.21 13.87
CA LEU A 74 0.51 2.51 14.42
C LEU A 74 -0.35 3.33 13.46
N GLY A 75 -0.05 3.29 12.15
CA GLY A 75 -0.84 3.95 11.11
C GLY A 75 -2.28 3.44 11.07
N THR A 76 -2.48 2.13 11.03
CA THR A 76 -3.82 1.52 11.06
C THR A 76 -4.59 1.84 12.34
N MET A 77 -3.94 1.81 13.51
CA MET A 77 -4.57 2.19 14.78
C MET A 77 -5.00 3.66 14.77
N LEU A 78 -4.11 4.59 14.41
CA LEU A 78 -4.42 6.01 14.29
C LEU A 78 -5.50 6.27 13.25
N GLY A 79 -5.43 5.58 12.12
CA GLY A 79 -6.42 5.64 11.05
C GLY A 79 -7.80 5.23 11.55
N LYS A 80 -7.92 4.03 12.12
CA LYS A 80 -9.19 3.53 12.68
C LYS A 80 -9.75 4.47 13.74
N MET A 81 -8.90 5.02 14.62
CA MET A 81 -9.32 6.00 15.62
C MET A 81 -9.81 7.31 14.98
N MET A 82 -9.11 7.84 13.97
CA MET A 82 -9.57 9.03 13.22
C MET A 82 -10.90 8.79 12.51
N ALA A 83 -11.10 7.58 11.99
CA ALA A 83 -12.33 7.19 11.31
C ALA A 83 -13.52 7.06 12.25
N GLU A 84 -13.34 6.37 13.38
CA GLU A 84 -14.41 6.12 14.33
C GLU A 84 -14.75 7.37 15.15
N SER A 85 -13.79 8.26 15.39
CA SER A 85 -14.00 9.49 16.17
C SER A 85 -14.63 10.66 15.41
N GLY A 86 -14.73 10.57 14.08
CA GLY A 86 -15.10 11.72 13.24
C GLY A 86 -13.98 12.78 13.11
N GLY A 87 -12.76 12.44 13.53
CA GLY A 87 -11.61 13.33 13.45
C GLY A 87 -11.24 13.70 12.01
N ALA A 88 -11.39 12.74 11.08
CA ALA A 88 -11.19 12.98 9.65
C ALA A 88 -12.15 14.04 9.09
N GLU A 89 -13.43 13.99 9.47
CA GLU A 89 -14.45 14.97 9.11
C GLU A 89 -14.14 16.35 9.67
N GLN A 90 -13.64 16.43 10.90
CA GLN A 90 -13.27 17.69 11.54
C GLN A 90 -12.06 18.35 10.85
N VAL A 91 -11.04 17.55 10.50
CA VAL A 91 -9.89 18.01 9.72
C VAL A 91 -10.34 18.52 8.35
N ALA A 92 -11.24 17.79 7.69
CA ALA A 92 -11.79 18.20 6.40
C ALA A 92 -12.51 19.55 6.48
N ARG A 93 -13.44 19.71 7.43
CA ARG A 93 -14.17 20.98 7.64
C ARG A 93 -13.22 22.15 7.89
N THR A 94 -12.24 21.96 8.77
CA THR A 94 -11.26 23.00 9.12
C THR A 94 -10.42 23.43 7.91
N LEU A 95 -9.99 22.48 7.07
CA LEU A 95 -9.23 22.78 5.86
C LEU A 95 -10.07 23.50 4.81
N ILE A 96 -11.33 23.10 4.63
CA ILE A 96 -12.23 23.76 3.66
C ILE A 96 -12.57 25.17 4.10
N ASP A 97 -12.86 25.38 5.39
CA ASP A 97 -13.12 26.70 5.94
C ASP A 97 -11.86 27.60 5.83
N ARG A 98 -10.66 27.01 5.84
CA ARG A 98 -9.37 27.73 5.68
C ARG A 98 -9.01 28.06 4.23
N PHE A 99 -9.20 27.12 3.30
CA PHE A 99 -8.91 27.32 1.87
C PHE A 99 -10.00 28.12 1.15
N GLY A 100 -11.20 28.15 1.73
CA GLY A 100 -12.37 28.81 1.18
C GLY A 100 -13.10 27.95 0.15
N GLU A 101 -14.41 28.17 0.04
CA GLU A 101 -15.33 27.44 -0.83
C GLU A 101 -14.87 27.39 -2.31
N LYS A 102 -14.23 28.46 -2.81
CA LYS A 102 -13.70 28.51 -4.18
C LYS A 102 -12.59 27.50 -4.47
N ASN A 103 -11.84 27.04 -3.45
CA ASN A 103 -10.70 26.13 -3.59
C ASN A 103 -10.94 24.78 -2.90
N ALA A 104 -12.20 24.38 -2.71
CA ALA A 104 -12.56 23.13 -2.04
C ALA A 104 -11.86 21.89 -2.65
N HIS A 105 -11.62 21.89 -3.96
CA HIS A 105 -10.86 20.88 -4.69
C HIS A 105 -9.44 20.69 -4.14
N TRP A 106 -8.70 21.80 -3.97
CA TRP A 106 -7.35 21.76 -3.39
C TRP A 106 -7.38 21.32 -1.93
N ALA A 107 -8.39 21.75 -1.17
CA ALA A 107 -8.59 21.27 0.19
C ALA A 107 -8.79 19.75 0.22
N MET A 108 -9.60 19.19 -0.68
CA MET A 108 -9.82 17.74 -0.79
C MET A 108 -8.56 16.95 -1.14
N VAL A 109 -7.71 17.47 -2.03
CA VAL A 109 -6.39 16.87 -2.32
C VAL A 109 -5.50 16.87 -1.08
N CYS A 110 -5.43 17.99 -0.35
CA CYS A 110 -4.66 18.07 0.90
C CYS A 110 -5.20 17.14 1.98
N ILE A 111 -6.53 17.03 2.11
CA ILE A 111 -7.18 16.09 3.04
C ILE A 111 -6.83 14.66 2.66
N ALA A 112 -6.98 14.28 1.38
CA ALA A 112 -6.64 12.94 0.91
C ALA A 112 -5.17 12.60 1.16
N PHE A 113 -4.27 13.57 1.01
CA PHE A 113 -2.85 13.39 1.31
C PHE A 113 -2.56 13.23 2.81
N LEU A 114 -3.10 14.13 3.65
CA LEU A 114 -2.87 14.13 5.10
C LEU A 114 -3.53 12.94 5.80
N VAL A 115 -4.76 12.62 5.39
CA VAL A 115 -5.62 11.63 6.04
C VAL A 115 -5.42 10.25 5.41
N GLY A 116 -5.12 10.16 4.11
CA GLY A 116 -4.91 8.88 3.41
C GLY A 116 -3.59 8.18 3.72
N LEU A 117 -2.50 8.91 4.01
CA LEU A 117 -1.20 8.34 4.36
C LEU A 117 -1.27 7.43 5.62
N PRO A 118 -1.86 7.89 6.74
CA PRO A 118 -1.99 7.06 7.95
C PRO A 118 -3.07 5.99 7.83
N LEU A 119 -4.21 6.29 7.19
CA LEU A 119 -5.40 5.44 7.21
C LEU A 119 -5.25 4.09 6.49
N PHE A 120 -4.15 3.86 5.77
CA PHE A 120 -4.13 2.99 4.61
C PHE A 120 -5.03 3.52 3.50
N PHE A 121 -4.53 3.45 2.27
CA PHE A 121 -5.24 3.98 1.10
C PHE A 121 -6.66 3.41 0.97
N GLU A 122 -6.85 2.12 1.25
CA GLU A 122 -8.15 1.45 1.14
C GLU A 122 -9.18 1.97 2.15
N VAL A 123 -8.81 2.08 3.42
CA VAL A 123 -9.73 2.59 4.47
C VAL A 123 -9.92 4.10 4.32
N GLY A 124 -8.84 4.83 4.02
CA GLY A 124 -8.88 6.27 3.78
C GLY A 124 -9.81 6.65 2.63
N PHE A 125 -9.80 5.88 1.54
CA PHE A 125 -10.69 6.10 0.41
C PHE A 125 -12.17 5.97 0.81
N VAL A 126 -12.54 4.91 1.54
CA VAL A 126 -13.93 4.68 2.00
C VAL A 126 -14.44 5.84 2.87
N LEU A 127 -13.54 6.48 3.62
CA LEU A 127 -13.82 7.64 4.47
C LEU A 127 -13.91 8.97 3.70
N LEU A 128 -13.03 9.15 2.72
CA LEU A 128 -12.97 10.37 1.92
C LEU A 128 -14.19 10.52 1.01
N VAL A 129 -14.74 9.41 0.51
CA VAL A 129 -15.95 9.40 -0.34
C VAL A 129 -17.14 10.14 0.31
N PRO A 130 -17.62 9.78 1.51
CA PRO A 130 -18.72 10.49 2.17
C PRO A 130 -18.37 11.92 2.57
N ILE A 131 -17.10 12.19 2.94
CA ILE A 131 -16.62 13.55 3.21
C ILE A 131 -16.72 14.40 1.94
N ALA A 132 -16.22 13.91 0.80
CA ALA A 132 -16.28 14.59 -0.49
C ALA A 132 -17.72 14.94 -0.88
N PHE A 133 -18.66 14.00 -0.72
CA PHE A 133 -20.08 14.27 -0.97
C PHE A 133 -20.67 15.35 -0.07
N THR A 134 -20.34 15.32 1.23
CA THR A 134 -20.81 16.31 2.20
C THR A 134 -20.27 17.70 1.89
N VAL A 135 -19.02 17.78 1.45
CA VAL A 135 -18.32 19.02 1.11
C VAL A 135 -18.83 19.59 -0.21
N ALA A 136 -18.96 18.78 -1.26
CA ALA A 136 -19.50 19.20 -2.54
C ALA A 136 -20.91 19.80 -2.39
N ARG A 137 -21.77 19.18 -1.57
CA ARG A 137 -23.10 19.71 -1.24
C ARG A 137 -23.05 21.05 -0.49
N ARG A 138 -22.07 21.25 0.40
CA ARG A 138 -21.94 22.48 1.20
C ARG A 138 -21.45 23.66 0.36
N VAL A 139 -20.50 23.40 -0.54
CA VAL A 139 -19.83 24.40 -1.39
C VAL A 139 -20.65 24.69 -2.67
N GLY A 140 -21.66 23.87 -2.98
CA GLY A 140 -22.51 24.04 -4.16
C GLY A 140 -21.81 23.75 -5.49
N VAL A 141 -20.64 23.12 -5.46
CA VAL A 141 -19.86 22.71 -6.64
C VAL A 141 -20.24 21.31 -7.09
N SER A 142 -20.26 21.09 -8.40
CA SER A 142 -20.63 19.81 -9.02
C SER A 142 -19.69 18.68 -8.57
N ILE A 143 -20.27 17.53 -8.22
CA ILE A 143 -19.59 16.30 -7.81
C ILE A 143 -18.54 15.80 -8.82
N LEU A 144 -18.65 16.18 -10.09
CA LEU A 144 -17.70 15.80 -11.14
C LEU A 144 -16.42 16.65 -11.15
N MET A 145 -16.40 17.77 -10.41
CA MET A 145 -15.27 18.67 -10.38
C MET A 145 -14.35 18.34 -9.19
N VAL A 146 -14.90 17.84 -8.06
CA VAL A 146 -14.24 17.49 -6.77
C VAL A 146 -13.49 16.17 -6.81
#